data_AF-A0A183H3I2-F1
#
_entry.id   AF-A0A183H3I2-F1
#
_cell.length_a   1.000
_cell.length_b   1.000
_cell.length_c   1.000
_cell.angle_alpha   90.00
_cell.angle_beta   90.00
_cell.angle_gamma   90.00
#
_symmetry.space_group_name_H-M   'P 1'
#
loop_
_entity.id
_entity.type
_entity.pdbx_description
1 polymer ?
#
loop_
_entity_poly.entity_id
_entity_poly.type
_entity_poly.pdbx_seq_one_letter_code
_entity_poly.pdbx_strand_id
1 'polypeptide(L)'
;MSSNTVTYLYKEQLLNLLETLNSTMAHFIRCIAPNQKRLPGVIDPHLVIHQLRCNGVLEGIRICRQGYPNRMPFDEFIGRYRILISDTDLGYGRIAVQRFFDTIDLDPALIQIGKTKIYCKVGVISELENRRKNHLNLLMCGIQASIRWYLEQQHYKQLLKNSEATLIIQNNIRCFTETSTWHWYRLLLIVKELIPLNKNKVRLEEMLKKNDELTKELSNFRNKYEELQKLLDEANIKIKSLEDEKESQIWQNTEMREELRRHEELMEMMEKRFDEQHAKVMKIHSCLQDNEKKIELIENEKKNLEGQLCKVRNCKESCICKLNCEREYELRRKVENDLEIYERTKKEMELKLELMHKERDEESNITQEYA
;
A
#
# COMPACT_ATOMS: atom_id res chain seq x y z
N MET A 1 9.53 -76.63 36.99
CA MET A 1 9.76 -75.51 37.93
C MET A 1 11.20 -75.60 38.39
N SER A 2 12.09 -74.83 37.79
CA SER A 2 13.51 -74.79 38.18
C SER A 2 13.59 -74.25 39.61
N SER A 3 14.02 -75.10 40.54
CA SER A 3 14.30 -74.74 41.92
C SER A 3 15.51 -73.81 41.95
N ASN A 4 15.27 -72.50 41.81
CA ASN A 4 16.31 -71.49 41.93
C ASN A 4 16.92 -71.60 43.34
N THR A 5 18.18 -72.01 43.41
CA THR A 5 18.92 -72.06 44.66
C THR A 5 19.16 -70.64 45.15
N VAL A 6 19.21 -70.47 46.48
CA VAL A 6 19.48 -69.17 47.10
C VAL A 6 20.78 -68.54 46.56
N THR A 7 21.79 -69.38 46.27
CA THR A 7 23.05 -68.96 45.64
C THR A 7 22.85 -68.36 44.24
N TYR A 8 21.95 -68.94 43.43
CA TYR A 8 21.64 -68.42 42.11
C TYR A 8 20.98 -67.04 42.20
N LEU A 9 20.03 -66.86 43.12
CA LEU A 9 19.39 -65.56 43.37
C LEU A 9 20.39 -64.49 43.81
N TYR A 10 21.28 -64.81 44.76
CA TYR A 10 22.32 -63.88 45.20
C TYR A 10 23.30 -63.52 44.07
N LYS A 11 23.63 -64.46 43.19
CA LYS A 11 24.48 -64.21 42.04
C LYS A 11 23.84 -63.19 41.10
N GLU A 12 22.56 -63.36 40.76
CA GLU A 12 21.85 -62.39 39.91
C GLU A 12 21.78 -61.00 40.56
N GLN A 13 21.46 -60.93 41.85
CA GLN A 13 21.43 -59.66 42.59
C GLN A 13 22.80 -58.96 42.60
N LEU A 14 23.89 -59.71 42.79
CA LEU A 14 25.24 -59.17 42.80
C LEU A 14 25.66 -58.66 41.41
N LEU A 15 25.30 -59.38 40.34
CA LEU A 15 25.57 -58.92 38.97
C LEU A 15 24.86 -57.62 38.65
N ASN A 16 23.58 -57.50 39.01
CA ASN A 16 22.81 -56.27 38.82
C ASN A 16 23.39 -55.09 39.61
N LEU A 17 23.88 -55.35 40.83
CA LEU A 17 24.57 -54.33 41.63
C LEU A 17 25.87 -53.89 40.96
N LEU A 18 26.69 -54.82 40.45
CA LEU A 18 27.93 -54.49 39.76
C LEU A 18 27.70 -53.66 38.49
N GLU A 19 26.66 -53.96 37.72
CA GLU A 19 26.28 -53.18 36.55
C GLU A 19 25.91 -51.73 36.93
N THR A 20 25.15 -51.58 38.02
CA THR A 20 24.79 -50.26 38.56
C THR A 20 26.03 -49.51 39.05
N LEU A 21 26.96 -50.19 39.73
CA LEU A 21 28.18 -49.56 40.22
C LEU A 21 29.13 -49.16 39.08
N ASN A 22 29.23 -49.96 38.02
CA ASN A 22 30.10 -49.68 36.88
C ASN A 22 29.56 -48.56 35.98
N SER A 23 28.24 -48.32 35.97
CA SER A 23 27.65 -47.22 35.20
C SER A 23 27.74 -45.86 35.90
N THR A 24 28.13 -45.82 37.17
CA THR A 24 28.21 -44.59 37.97
C THR A 24 29.65 -44.12 38.20
N MET A 25 29.81 -42.86 38.63
CA MET A 25 31.10 -42.33 39.04
C MET A 25 31.42 -42.78 40.47
N ALA A 26 32.40 -43.68 40.61
CA ALA A 26 32.78 -44.21 41.92
C ALA A 26 33.67 -43.22 42.71
N HIS A 27 33.28 -42.97 43.96
CA HIS A 27 34.10 -42.28 44.95
C HIS A 27 34.50 -43.26 46.06
N PHE A 28 35.79 -43.42 46.30
CA PHE A 28 36.32 -44.42 47.23
C PHE A 28 36.71 -43.82 48.57
N ILE A 29 36.23 -44.42 49.66
CA ILE A 29 36.70 -44.18 51.02
C ILE A 29 37.33 -45.48 51.53
N ARG A 30 38.63 -45.45 51.87
CA ARG A 30 39.34 -46.62 52.41
C ARG A 30 39.52 -46.46 53.92
N CYS A 31 38.79 -47.24 54.70
CA CYS A 31 38.92 -47.28 56.14
C CYS A 31 40.18 -48.08 56.54
N ILE A 32 40.95 -47.57 57.49
CA ILE A 32 42.15 -48.24 58.03
C ILE A 32 41.93 -48.49 59.51
N ALA A 33 42.11 -49.74 59.94
CA ALA A 33 42.01 -50.09 61.35
C ALA A 33 43.32 -49.69 62.06
N PRO A 34 43.27 -48.80 63.08
CA PRO A 34 44.48 -48.25 63.70
C PRO A 34 45.17 -49.24 64.64
N ASN A 35 44.42 -50.12 65.31
CA ASN A 35 44.94 -51.17 66.19
C ASN A 35 43.94 -52.34 66.31
N GLN A 36 44.41 -53.53 66.71
CA GLN A 36 43.54 -54.70 66.91
C GLN A 36 42.74 -54.64 68.22
N LYS A 37 43.22 -53.89 69.22
CA LYS A 37 42.63 -53.80 70.57
C LYS A 37 41.40 -52.87 70.64
N ARG A 38 41.05 -52.20 69.54
CA ARG A 38 39.96 -51.20 69.42
C ARG A 38 40.09 -50.04 70.41
N LEU A 39 41.31 -49.67 70.80
CA LEU A 39 41.57 -48.55 71.71
C LEU A 39 41.62 -47.23 70.94
N PRO A 40 40.96 -46.15 71.40
CA PRO A 40 41.08 -44.84 70.76
C PRO A 40 42.49 -44.25 70.97
N GLY A 41 42.98 -43.48 70.00
CA GLY A 41 44.26 -42.75 70.10
C GLY A 41 45.53 -43.61 69.99
N VAL A 42 45.41 -44.94 69.97
CA VAL A 42 46.54 -45.86 69.80
C VAL A 42 46.64 -46.30 68.34
N ILE A 43 47.83 -46.21 67.75
CA ILE A 43 48.09 -46.66 66.37
C ILE A 43 49.21 -47.70 66.41
N ASP A 44 48.98 -48.83 65.75
CA ASP A 44 49.97 -49.87 65.48
C ASP A 44 50.54 -49.65 64.06
N PRO A 45 51.81 -49.20 63.93
CA PRO A 45 52.40 -48.89 62.63
C PRO A 45 52.52 -50.11 61.70
N HIS A 46 52.84 -51.29 62.24
CA HIS A 46 53.05 -52.49 61.42
C HIS A 46 51.73 -52.96 60.80
N LEU A 47 50.66 -52.94 61.59
CA LEU A 47 49.31 -53.25 61.13
C LEU A 47 48.84 -52.29 60.03
N VAL A 48 49.05 -50.99 60.21
CA VAL A 48 48.65 -49.96 59.24
C VAL A 48 49.46 -50.10 57.94
N ILE A 49 50.78 -50.28 58.02
CA ILE A 49 51.63 -50.46 56.82
C ILE A 49 51.19 -51.69 56.03
N HIS A 50 50.89 -52.80 56.70
CA HIS A 50 50.39 -54.01 56.06
C HIS A 50 49.08 -53.73 55.31
N GLN A 51 48.10 -53.06 55.95
CA GLN A 51 46.84 -52.67 55.31
C GLN A 51 47.07 -51.74 54.10
N LEU A 52 47.96 -50.75 54.19
CA LEU A 52 48.22 -49.82 53.09
C LEU A 52 48.80 -50.52 51.85
N ARG A 53 49.64 -51.53 52.06
CA ARG A 53 50.21 -52.36 50.98
C ARG A 53 49.16 -53.30 50.38
N CYS A 54 48.44 -54.06 51.21
CA CYS A 54 47.45 -55.03 50.73
C CYS A 54 46.25 -54.36 50.04
N ASN A 55 45.84 -53.18 50.50
CA ASN A 55 44.76 -52.41 49.88
C ASN A 55 45.22 -51.62 48.64
N GLY A 56 46.51 -51.68 48.26
CA GLY A 56 47.06 -50.95 47.12
C GLY A 56 46.92 -49.43 47.25
N VAL A 57 47.03 -48.89 48.47
CA VAL A 57 46.91 -47.44 48.72
C VAL A 57 48.14 -46.71 48.18
N LEU A 58 49.32 -47.29 48.36
CA LEU A 58 50.57 -46.69 47.90
C LEU A 58 50.63 -46.62 46.37
N GLU A 59 50.22 -47.68 45.69
CA GLU A 59 50.13 -47.76 44.23
C GLU A 59 49.06 -46.80 43.70
N GLY A 60 47.90 -46.73 44.37
CA GLY A 60 46.84 -45.78 44.03
C GLY A 60 47.34 -44.34 44.10
N ILE A 61 47.99 -43.95 45.19
CA ILE A 61 48.60 -42.62 45.36
C ILE A 61 49.65 -42.36 44.28
N ARG A 62 50.51 -43.35 43.98
CA ARG A 62 51.54 -43.22 42.95
C ARG A 62 50.95 -42.93 41.58
N ILE A 63 49.91 -43.69 41.19
CA ILE A 63 49.20 -43.49 39.91
C ILE A 63 48.53 -42.11 39.89
N CYS A 64 47.87 -41.69 40.98
CA CYS A 64 47.24 -40.38 41.06
C CYS A 64 48.26 -39.22 40.97
N ARG A 65 49.47 -39.38 41.52
CA ARG A 65 50.53 -38.36 41.45
C ARG A 65 51.18 -38.27 40.09
N GLN A 66 51.39 -39.41 39.42
CA GLN A 66 51.98 -39.44 38.08
C GLN A 66 50.95 -39.08 37.00
N GLY A 67 49.68 -39.40 37.24
CA GLY A 67 48.58 -39.13 36.32
C GLY A 67 47.95 -37.75 36.49
N TYR A 68 46.87 -37.56 35.72
CA TYR A 68 46.03 -36.38 35.73
C TYR A 68 44.62 -36.80 36.16
N PRO A 69 44.28 -36.68 37.46
CA PRO A 69 43.00 -37.13 37.98
C PRO A 69 41.83 -36.28 37.47
N ASN A 70 42.06 -34.98 37.23
CA ASN A 70 41.03 -34.08 36.74
C ASN A 70 41.06 -34.03 35.22
N ARG A 71 39.91 -34.28 34.58
CA ARG A 71 39.74 -34.30 33.12
C ARG A 71 38.49 -33.54 32.74
N MET A 72 38.64 -32.50 31.92
CA MET A 72 37.52 -31.63 31.54
C MET A 72 37.50 -31.42 30.03
N PRO A 73 36.34 -31.51 29.35
CA PRO A 73 36.24 -31.15 27.93
C PRO A 73 36.52 -29.66 27.72
N PHE A 74 37.03 -29.32 26.53
CA PHE A 74 37.42 -27.95 26.21
C PHE A 74 36.26 -26.95 26.34
N ASP A 75 35.08 -27.31 25.88
CA ASP A 75 33.91 -26.43 25.89
C ASP A 75 33.45 -26.11 27.32
N GLU A 76 33.46 -27.10 28.21
CA GLU A 76 33.14 -26.90 29.63
C GLU A 76 34.20 -26.04 30.31
N PHE A 77 35.48 -26.28 30.03
CA PHE A 77 36.57 -25.50 30.62
C PHE A 77 36.51 -24.04 30.21
N ILE A 78 36.39 -23.76 28.91
CA ILE A 78 36.30 -22.38 28.41
C ILE A 78 35.02 -21.72 28.91
N GLY A 79 33.87 -22.38 28.81
CA GLY A 79 32.61 -21.82 29.32
C GLY A 79 32.68 -21.44 30.80
N ARG A 80 33.40 -22.22 31.60
CA ARG A 80 33.51 -22.02 33.05
C ARG A 80 34.53 -20.96 33.46
N TYR A 81 35.69 -20.92 32.79
CA TYR A 81 36.80 -20.06 33.20
C TYR A 81 37.00 -18.83 32.32
N ARG A 82 36.24 -18.66 31.23
CA ARG A 82 36.34 -17.48 30.35
C ARG A 82 36.29 -16.15 31.10
N ILE A 83 35.53 -16.06 32.20
CA ILE A 83 35.43 -14.85 33.02
C ILE A 83 36.76 -14.39 33.64
N LEU A 84 37.76 -15.28 33.74
CA LEU A 84 39.08 -14.95 34.26
C LEU A 84 39.93 -14.15 33.28
N ILE A 85 39.56 -14.16 31.99
CA ILE A 85 40.31 -13.51 30.92
C ILE A 85 39.44 -12.40 30.33
N SER A 86 40.04 -11.23 30.14
CA SER A 86 39.37 -10.08 29.52
C SER A 86 39.45 -10.08 27.98
N ASP A 87 40.28 -10.95 27.39
CA ASP A 87 40.46 -11.07 25.95
C ASP A 87 39.19 -11.65 25.28
N THR A 88 38.71 -10.97 24.24
CA THR A 88 37.46 -11.31 23.55
C THR A 88 37.63 -12.47 22.58
N ASP A 89 38.83 -12.68 22.05
CA ASP A 89 39.10 -13.59 20.93
C ASP A 89 39.96 -14.80 21.35
N LEU A 90 39.43 -15.62 22.25
CA LEU A 90 40.05 -16.91 22.59
C LEU A 90 39.99 -17.92 21.41
N GLY A 91 39.06 -17.76 20.46
CA GLY A 91 38.82 -18.75 19.41
C GLY A 91 38.06 -19.98 19.95
N TYR A 92 38.25 -21.16 19.33
CA TYR A 92 37.47 -22.37 19.67
C TYR A 92 38.36 -23.60 19.92
N GLY A 93 37.85 -24.52 20.75
CA GLY A 93 38.45 -25.83 21.02
C GLY A 93 39.85 -25.73 21.62
N ARG A 94 40.81 -26.45 21.03
CA ARG A 94 42.18 -26.55 21.55
C ARG A 94 42.92 -25.22 21.57
N ILE A 95 42.71 -24.38 20.55
CA ILE A 95 43.41 -23.08 20.43
C ILE A 95 42.97 -22.15 21.55
N ALA A 96 41.67 -22.14 21.89
CA ALA A 96 41.13 -21.37 23.00
C ALA A 96 41.74 -21.76 24.34
N VAL A 97 41.90 -23.06 24.57
CA VAL A 97 42.53 -23.56 25.79
C VAL A 97 44.01 -23.20 25.85
N GLN A 98 44.72 -23.25 24.72
CA GLN A 98 46.13 -22.88 24.68
C GLN A 98 46.31 -21.39 25.00
N ARG A 99 45.56 -20.51 24.32
CA ARG A 99 45.55 -19.07 24.61
C ARG A 99 45.14 -18.75 26.05
N PHE A 100 44.21 -19.53 26.60
CA PHE A 100 43.81 -19.41 28.00
C PHE A 100 45.00 -19.65 28.95
N PHE A 101 45.81 -20.66 28.70
CA PHE A 101 47.00 -20.92 29.53
C PHE A 101 48.18 -20.00 29.22
N ASP A 102 48.26 -19.44 28.01
CA ASP A 102 49.27 -18.43 27.68
C ASP A 102 49.03 -17.11 28.42
N THR A 103 47.76 -16.81 28.76
CA THR A 103 47.38 -15.57 29.47
C THR A 103 47.35 -15.73 30.98
N ILE A 104 47.20 -16.95 31.50
CA ILE A 104 47.18 -17.23 32.93
C ILE A 104 48.50 -17.84 33.36
N ASP A 105 49.18 -17.18 34.29
CA ASP A 105 50.38 -17.71 34.95
C ASP A 105 50.05 -18.98 35.75
N LEU A 106 50.31 -20.13 35.11
CA LEU A 106 50.21 -21.48 35.65
C LEU A 106 51.38 -22.31 35.12
N ASP A 107 51.92 -23.19 35.96
CA ASP A 107 53.02 -24.06 35.56
C ASP A 107 52.55 -25.07 34.48
N PRO A 108 53.15 -25.05 33.27
CA PRO A 108 52.78 -25.99 32.21
C PRO A 108 53.04 -27.45 32.59
N ALA A 109 53.91 -27.76 33.57
CA ALA A 109 54.15 -29.14 34.01
C ALA A 109 52.97 -29.76 34.80
N LEU A 110 52.01 -28.94 35.21
CA LEU A 110 50.82 -29.38 35.95
C LEU A 110 49.62 -29.69 35.05
N ILE A 111 49.71 -29.33 33.77
CA ILE A 111 48.60 -29.36 32.80
C ILE A 111 49.06 -30.05 31.53
N GLN A 112 48.20 -30.91 30.97
CA GLN A 112 48.41 -31.50 29.67
C GLN A 112 47.17 -31.29 28.80
N ILE A 113 47.35 -30.68 27.63
CA ILE A 113 46.27 -30.48 26.66
C ILE A 113 46.16 -31.71 25.76
N GLY A 114 45.00 -32.38 25.79
CA GLY A 114 44.70 -33.53 24.94
C GLY A 114 44.13 -33.14 23.57
N LYS A 115 43.39 -34.07 22.96
CA LYS A 115 42.68 -33.82 21.68
C LYS A 115 41.35 -33.11 21.86
N THR A 116 40.59 -33.51 22.88
CA THR A 116 39.22 -33.00 23.18
C THR A 116 39.04 -32.56 24.62
N LYS A 117 39.99 -32.92 25.50
CA LYS A 117 39.93 -32.70 26.95
C LYS A 117 41.26 -32.19 27.47
N ILE A 118 41.21 -31.43 28.56
CA ILE A 118 42.33 -30.98 29.36
C ILE A 118 42.53 -31.96 30.50
N TYR A 119 43.78 -32.22 30.82
CA TYR A 119 44.22 -33.09 31.90
C TYR A 119 44.98 -32.24 32.92
N CYS A 120 44.46 -32.14 34.14
CA CYS A 120 45.05 -31.32 35.19
C CYS A 120 45.48 -32.18 36.38
N LYS A 121 46.64 -31.86 36.96
CA LYS A 121 47.06 -32.42 38.25
C LYS A 121 46.16 -31.91 39.39
N VAL A 122 46.31 -32.53 40.55
CA VAL A 122 45.62 -32.09 41.77
C VAL A 122 46.05 -30.66 42.11
N GLY A 123 45.10 -29.82 42.53
CA GLY A 123 45.36 -28.44 42.96
C GLY A 123 45.07 -27.37 41.89
N VAL A 124 45.40 -27.63 40.62
CA VAL A 124 45.25 -26.63 39.53
C VAL A 124 43.80 -26.16 39.37
N ILE A 125 42.84 -27.09 39.34
CA ILE A 125 41.42 -26.76 39.23
C ILE A 125 40.94 -25.99 40.46
N SER A 126 41.43 -26.35 41.65
CA SER A 126 41.09 -25.65 42.90
C SER A 126 41.58 -24.21 42.89
N GLU A 127 42.78 -23.97 42.36
CA GLU A 127 43.33 -22.63 42.20
C GLU A 127 42.54 -21.79 41.18
N LEU A 128 42.23 -22.36 40.02
CA LEU A 128 41.38 -21.71 39.01
C LEU A 128 39.98 -21.36 39.56
N GLU A 129 39.37 -22.28 40.30
CA GLU A 129 38.10 -22.04 40.97
C GLU A 129 38.20 -20.94 42.04
N ASN A 130 39.30 -20.88 42.78
CA ASN A 130 39.49 -19.83 43.77
C ASN A 130 39.62 -18.45 43.11
N ARG A 131 40.41 -18.34 42.02
CA ARG A 131 40.52 -17.11 41.23
C ARG A 131 39.15 -16.71 40.66
N ARG A 132 38.38 -17.68 40.14
CA ARG A 132 37.04 -17.44 39.59
C ARG A 132 36.07 -16.95 40.66
N LYS A 133 36.06 -17.59 41.82
CA LYS A 133 35.24 -17.17 42.98
C LYS A 133 35.57 -15.76 43.42
N ASN A 134 36.85 -15.39 43.49
CA ASN A 134 37.26 -14.04 43.88
C ASN A 134 36.74 -13.00 42.89
N HIS A 135 36.88 -13.24 41.59
CA HIS A 135 36.36 -12.34 40.55
C HIS A 135 34.83 -12.22 40.62
N LEU A 136 34.12 -13.34 40.73
CA LEU A 136 32.66 -13.37 40.87
C LEU A 136 32.19 -12.67 42.15
N ASN A 137 32.90 -12.82 43.26
CA ASN A 137 32.57 -12.16 44.52
C ASN A 137 32.63 -10.63 44.37
N LEU A 138 33.64 -10.10 43.67
CA LEU A 138 33.72 -8.66 43.41
C LEU A 138 32.52 -8.14 42.60
N LEU A 139 32.14 -8.86 41.55
CA LEU A 139 30.95 -8.52 40.74
C LEU A 139 29.67 -8.62 41.55
N MET A 140 29.52 -9.70 42.33
CA MET A 140 28.36 -9.93 43.19
C MET A 140 28.24 -8.87 44.27
N CYS A 141 29.35 -8.42 44.87
CA CYS A 141 29.35 -7.31 45.83
C CYS A 141 28.78 -6.03 45.20
N GLY A 142 29.13 -5.71 43.95
CA GLY A 142 28.58 -4.55 43.22
C GLY A 142 27.07 -4.66 42.96
N ILE A 143 26.61 -5.83 42.53
CA ILE A 143 25.18 -6.10 42.34
C ILE A 143 24.43 -6.01 43.67
N GLN A 144 24.95 -6.66 44.71
CA GLN A 144 24.35 -6.64 46.05
C GLN A 144 24.29 -5.23 46.64
N ALA A 145 25.35 -4.42 46.47
CA ALA A 145 25.36 -3.03 46.90
C ALA A 145 24.28 -2.21 46.17
N SER A 146 24.11 -2.43 44.87
CA SER A 146 23.10 -1.74 44.05
C SER A 146 21.68 -2.10 44.47
N ILE A 147 21.43 -3.39 44.74
CA ILE A 147 20.13 -3.89 45.23
C ILE A 147 19.83 -3.32 46.61
N ARG A 148 20.79 -3.37 47.54
CA ARG A 148 20.63 -2.83 48.90
C ARG A 148 20.35 -1.34 48.86
N TRP A 149 21.10 -0.59 48.06
CA TRP A 149 20.85 0.84 47.87
C TRP A 149 19.44 1.11 47.35
N TYR A 150 18.98 0.36 46.34
CA TYR A 150 17.63 0.54 45.78
C TYR A 150 16.53 0.28 46.82
N LEU A 151 16.66 -0.80 47.60
CA LEU A 151 15.70 -1.15 48.65
C LEU A 151 15.65 -0.08 49.75
N GLU A 152 16.82 0.39 50.20
CA GLU A 152 16.90 1.46 51.20
C GLU A 152 16.33 2.79 50.66
N GLN A 153 16.52 3.10 49.38
CA GLN A 153 15.91 4.28 48.77
C GLN A 153 14.38 4.22 48.76
N GLN A 154 13.79 3.05 48.50
CA GLN A 154 12.35 2.88 48.59
C GLN A 154 11.86 3.03 50.04
N HIS A 155 12.55 2.40 50.99
CA HIS A 155 12.21 2.50 52.40
C HIS A 155 12.31 3.95 52.91
N TYR A 156 13.39 4.66 52.56
CA TYR A 156 13.60 6.06 52.90
C TYR A 156 12.49 6.97 52.36
N LYS A 157 12.05 6.77 51.11
CA LYS A 157 10.92 7.51 50.54
C LYS A 157 9.63 7.29 51.32
N GLN A 158 9.39 6.08 51.81
CA GLN A 158 8.23 5.78 52.64
C GLN A 158 8.33 6.45 54.01
N LEU A 159 9.51 6.43 54.64
CA LEU A 159 9.76 7.14 55.90
C LEU A 159 9.56 8.65 55.76
N LEU A 160 10.02 9.24 54.66
CA LEU A 160 9.83 10.67 54.39
C LEU A 160 8.35 11.03 54.27
N LYS A 161 7.57 10.26 53.50
CA LYS A 161 6.11 10.44 53.40
C LYS A 161 5.42 10.29 54.75
N ASN A 162 5.83 9.31 55.56
CA ASN A 162 5.28 9.12 56.90
C ASN A 162 5.60 10.32 57.82
N SER A 163 6.82 10.87 57.73
CA SER A 163 7.22 12.05 58.50
C SER A 163 6.41 13.29 58.09
N GLU A 164 6.26 13.55 56.79
CA GLU A 164 5.45 14.65 56.26
C GLU A 164 3.97 14.51 56.68
N ALA A 165 3.41 13.31 56.52
CA ALA A 165 2.04 13.02 56.94
C ALA A 165 1.86 13.21 58.45
N THR A 166 2.84 12.80 59.26
CA THR A 166 2.80 12.98 60.72
C THR A 166 2.73 14.47 61.09
N LEU A 167 3.54 15.32 60.46
CA LEU A 167 3.51 16.77 60.70
C LEU A 167 2.15 17.37 60.32
N ILE A 168 1.61 16.99 59.15
CA ILE A 168 0.31 17.45 58.67
C ILE A 168 -0.81 17.01 59.63
N ILE A 169 -0.79 15.76 60.08
CA ILE A 169 -1.77 15.23 61.04
C ILE A 169 -1.69 15.99 62.36
N GLN A 170 -0.48 16.18 62.91
CA GLN A 170 -0.28 16.92 64.16
C GLN A 170 -0.79 18.37 64.06
N ASN A 171 -0.49 19.06 62.97
CA ASN A 171 -0.99 20.43 62.75
C ASN A 171 -2.51 20.46 62.59
N ASN A 172 -3.09 19.54 61.81
CA ASN A 172 -4.54 19.47 61.64
C ASN A 172 -5.27 19.16 62.95
N ILE A 173 -4.73 18.27 63.79
CA ILE A 173 -5.31 17.98 65.11
C ILE A 173 -5.29 19.23 65.98
N ARG A 174 -4.17 19.97 66.03
CA ARG A 174 -4.09 21.23 66.81
C ARG A 174 -5.11 22.26 66.31
N CYS A 175 -5.13 22.53 65.00
CA CYS A 175 -6.11 23.43 64.39
C CYS A 175 -7.56 22.98 64.65
N PHE A 176 -7.84 21.67 64.59
CA PHE A 176 -9.16 21.13 64.86
C PHE A 176 -9.54 21.30 66.34
N THR A 177 -8.62 21.06 67.28
CA THR A 177 -8.91 21.26 68.71
C THR A 177 -9.30 22.71 69.01
N GLU A 178 -8.59 23.69 68.43
CA GLU A 178 -8.94 25.11 68.54
C GLU A 178 -10.30 25.42 67.88
N THR A 179 -10.49 24.97 66.64
CA THR A 179 -11.69 25.28 65.83
C THR A 179 -12.95 24.56 66.34
N SER A 180 -12.83 23.38 66.95
CA SER A 180 -13.97 22.59 67.46
C SER A 180 -14.73 23.28 68.60
N THR A 181 -14.05 24.16 69.33
CA THR A 181 -14.64 25.00 70.37
C THR A 181 -15.42 26.20 69.81
N TRP A 182 -15.23 26.52 68.52
CA TRP A 182 -15.85 27.67 67.88
C TRP A 182 -17.30 27.40 67.44
N HIS A 183 -18.24 28.21 67.92
CA HIS A 183 -19.68 28.04 67.67
C HIS A 183 -20.06 28.12 66.19
N TRP A 184 -19.42 29.01 65.41
CA TRP A 184 -19.68 29.13 63.96
C TRP A 184 -19.24 27.89 63.17
N TYR A 185 -18.18 27.21 63.60
CA TYR A 185 -17.74 25.95 62.99
C TYR A 185 -18.77 24.83 63.21
N ARG A 186 -19.37 24.74 64.41
CA ARG A 186 -20.45 23.78 64.69
C ARG A 186 -21.69 24.03 63.82
N LEU A 187 -22.07 25.29 63.65
CA LEU A 187 -23.18 25.67 62.76
C LEU A 187 -22.87 25.31 61.30
N LEU A 188 -21.63 25.53 60.86
CA LEU A 188 -21.18 25.14 59.52
C LEU A 188 -21.24 23.64 59.29
N LEU A 189 -20.94 22.79 60.28
CA LEU A 189 -21.09 21.33 60.15
C LEU A 189 -22.55 20.93 59.89
N ILE A 190 -23.50 21.50 60.65
CA ILE A 190 -24.94 21.25 60.47
C ILE A 190 -25.39 21.70 59.08
N VAL A 191 -25.00 22.90 58.67
CA VAL A 191 -25.36 23.45 57.35
C VAL A 191 -24.72 22.64 56.22
N LYS A 192 -23.48 22.18 56.38
CA LYS A 192 -22.76 21.39 55.36
C LYS A 192 -23.46 20.07 55.02
N GLU A 193 -24.10 19.41 55.99
CA GLU A 193 -24.88 18.19 55.73
C GLU A 193 -26.19 18.46 54.97
N LEU A 194 -26.77 19.64 55.16
CA LEU A 194 -27.98 20.07 54.43
C LEU A 194 -27.68 20.45 52.97
N ILE A 195 -26.41 20.73 52.63
CA ILE A 195 -26.01 21.05 51.28
C ILE A 195 -25.82 19.75 50.47
N PRO A 196 -26.59 19.51 49.39
CA PRO A 196 -26.55 18.27 48.61
C PRO A 196 -25.24 18.02 47.83
N LEU A 197 -24.24 18.90 47.96
CA LEU A 197 -22.93 18.80 47.30
C LEU A 197 -22.19 17.50 47.60
N ASN A 198 -22.29 16.96 48.82
CA ASN A 198 -21.64 15.68 49.16
C ASN A 198 -22.33 14.48 48.49
N LYS A 199 -23.67 14.47 48.44
CA LYS A 199 -24.42 13.43 47.70
C LYS A 199 -24.13 13.49 46.20
N ASN A 200 -24.03 14.69 45.65
CA ASN A 200 -23.66 14.90 44.25
C ASN A 200 -22.22 14.47 43.96
N LYS A 201 -21.27 14.70 44.89
CA LYS A 201 -19.88 14.23 44.75
C LYS A 201 -19.77 12.70 44.72
N VAL A 202 -20.41 12.01 45.67
CA VAL A 202 -20.40 10.54 45.70
C VAL A 202 -21.05 9.98 44.42
N ARG A 203 -22.18 10.55 44.00
CA ARG A 203 -22.82 10.20 42.73
C ARG A 203 -21.92 10.48 41.53
N LEU A 204 -21.15 11.56 41.53
CA LEU A 204 -20.21 11.88 40.46
C LEU A 204 -19.05 10.89 40.41
N GLU A 205 -18.50 10.48 41.56
CA GLU A 205 -17.46 9.45 41.64
C GLU A 205 -17.95 8.08 41.14
N GLU A 206 -19.19 7.70 41.48
CA GLU A 206 -19.81 6.49 40.95
C GLU A 206 -20.03 6.57 39.43
N MET A 207 -20.47 7.73 38.92
CA MET A 207 -20.64 7.95 37.48
C MET A 207 -19.30 7.93 36.76
N LEU A 208 -18.23 8.44 37.36
CA LEU A 208 -16.87 8.39 36.81
C LEU A 208 -16.37 6.94 36.71
N LYS A 209 -16.54 6.14 37.78
CA LYS A 209 -16.20 4.70 37.73
C LYS A 209 -16.96 3.95 36.64
N LYS A 210 -18.27 4.22 36.51
CA LYS A 210 -19.08 3.65 35.42
C LYS A 210 -18.60 4.11 34.04
N ASN A 211 -18.16 5.35 33.90
CA ASN A 211 -17.59 5.85 32.65
C ASN A 211 -16.26 5.17 32.32
N ASP A 212 -15.42 4.91 33.32
CA ASP A 212 -14.17 4.15 33.16
C ASP A 212 -14.43 2.68 32.78
N GLU A 213 -15.49 2.08 33.29
CA GLU A 213 -15.94 0.74 32.89
C GLU A 213 -16.45 0.73 31.44
N LEU A 214 -17.35 1.67 31.09
CA LEU A 214 -17.89 1.80 29.74
C LEU A 214 -16.80 2.11 28.69
N THR A 215 -15.80 2.93 29.04
CA THR A 215 -14.67 3.22 28.14
C THR A 215 -13.79 1.99 27.91
N LYS A 216 -13.58 1.16 28.93
CA LYS A 216 -12.91 -0.15 28.76
C LYS A 216 -13.74 -1.07 27.86
N GLU A 217 -15.04 -1.14 28.06
CA GLU A 217 -15.93 -1.93 27.20
C GLU A 217 -15.88 -1.44 25.74
N LEU A 218 -15.98 -0.13 25.51
CA LEU A 218 -15.85 0.47 24.18
C LEU A 218 -14.47 0.15 23.55
N SER A 219 -13.39 0.15 24.33
CA SER A 219 -12.07 -0.23 23.83
C SER A 219 -12.01 -1.71 23.42
N ASN A 220 -12.64 -2.60 24.19
CA ASN A 220 -12.74 -4.02 23.84
C ASN A 220 -13.60 -4.25 22.60
N PHE A 221 -14.72 -3.54 22.47
CA PHE A 221 -15.53 -3.60 21.25
C PHE A 221 -14.76 -3.06 20.05
N ARG A 222 -14.03 -1.94 20.20
CA ARG A 222 -13.20 -1.38 19.13
C ARG A 222 -12.14 -2.36 18.64
N ASN A 223 -11.43 -3.03 19.55
CA ASN A 223 -10.45 -4.06 19.18
C ASN A 223 -11.09 -5.20 18.39
N LYS A 224 -12.27 -5.67 18.82
CA LYS A 224 -13.04 -6.68 18.07
C LYS A 224 -13.46 -6.19 16.69
N TYR A 225 -13.92 -4.93 16.57
CA TYR A 225 -14.24 -4.34 15.28
C TYR A 225 -13.02 -4.24 14.37
N GLU A 226 -11.84 -3.88 14.89
CA GLU A 226 -10.59 -3.85 14.12
C GLU A 226 -10.16 -5.25 13.65
N GLU A 227 -10.34 -6.29 14.47
CA GLU A 227 -10.13 -7.69 14.06
C GLU A 227 -11.09 -8.12 12.95
N LEU A 228 -12.39 -7.83 13.11
CA LEU A 228 -13.41 -8.08 12.10
C LEU A 228 -13.12 -7.33 10.78
N GLN A 229 -12.64 -6.09 10.87
CA GLN A 229 -12.27 -5.29 9.69
C GLN A 229 -11.10 -5.92 8.94
N LYS A 230 -10.05 -6.39 9.63
CA LYS A 230 -8.93 -7.09 9.00
C LYS A 230 -9.38 -8.36 8.29
N LEU A 231 -10.25 -9.15 8.92
CA LEU A 231 -10.81 -10.36 8.29
C LEU A 231 -11.64 -10.03 7.05
N LEU A 232 -12.39 -8.91 7.08
CA LEU A 232 -13.15 -8.43 5.93
C LEU A 232 -12.22 -7.99 4.79
N ASP A 233 -11.15 -7.26 5.11
CA ASP A 233 -10.15 -6.83 4.13
C ASP A 233 -9.42 -8.03 3.51
N GLU A 234 -9.05 -9.04 4.30
CA GLU A 234 -8.49 -10.30 3.83
C GLU A 234 -9.46 -11.06 2.89
N ALA A 235 -10.75 -11.07 3.22
CA ALA A 235 -11.78 -11.66 2.36
C ALA A 235 -11.95 -10.88 1.06
N ASN A 236 -11.93 -9.55 1.11
CA ASN A 236 -12.03 -8.69 -0.08
C ASN A 236 -10.81 -8.85 -1.01
N ILE A 237 -9.59 -8.97 -0.46
CA ILE A 237 -8.40 -9.26 -1.26
C ILE A 237 -8.54 -10.60 -1.97
N LYS A 238 -9.05 -11.64 -1.28
CA LYS A 238 -9.31 -12.95 -1.89
C LYS A 238 -10.37 -12.87 -3.00
N ILE A 239 -11.47 -12.15 -2.76
CA ILE A 239 -12.51 -11.93 -3.78
C ILE A 239 -11.89 -11.26 -5.00
N LYS A 240 -11.11 -10.20 -4.81
CA LYS A 240 -10.47 -9.48 -5.91
C LYS A 240 -9.50 -10.37 -6.71
N SER A 241 -8.67 -11.17 -6.05
CA SER A 241 -7.80 -12.13 -6.76
C SER A 241 -8.60 -13.14 -7.59
N LEU A 242 -9.74 -13.60 -7.08
CA LEU A 242 -10.62 -14.51 -7.81
C LEU A 242 -11.34 -13.81 -8.97
N GLU A 243 -11.68 -12.52 -8.83
CA GLU A 243 -12.24 -11.71 -9.90
C GLU A 243 -11.22 -11.46 -11.01
N ASP A 244 -9.97 -11.13 -10.68
CA ASP A 244 -8.88 -10.96 -11.65
C ASP A 244 -8.60 -12.28 -12.42
N GLU A 245 -8.62 -13.42 -11.73
CA GLU A 245 -8.52 -14.75 -12.35
C GLU A 245 -9.70 -15.01 -13.30
N LYS A 246 -10.92 -14.67 -12.87
CA LYS A 246 -12.14 -14.81 -13.69
C LYS A 246 -12.10 -13.90 -14.91
N GLU A 247 -11.68 -12.64 -14.78
CA GLU A 247 -11.53 -11.71 -15.90
C GLU A 247 -10.48 -12.19 -16.89
N SER A 248 -9.35 -12.72 -16.42
CA SER A 248 -8.33 -13.34 -17.28
C SER A 248 -8.91 -14.51 -18.08
N GLN A 249 -9.73 -15.37 -17.44
CA GLN A 249 -10.44 -16.45 -18.13
C GLN A 249 -11.48 -15.95 -19.12
N ILE A 250 -12.21 -14.88 -18.80
CA ILE A 250 -13.18 -14.25 -19.71
C ILE A 250 -12.44 -13.68 -20.92
N TRP A 251 -11.34 -12.95 -20.71
CA TRP A 251 -10.53 -12.36 -21.78
C TRP A 251 -10.03 -13.43 -22.76
N GLN A 252 -9.49 -14.54 -22.23
CA GLN A 252 -9.09 -15.68 -23.06
C GLN A 252 -10.27 -16.25 -23.85
N ASN A 253 -11.45 -16.39 -23.23
CA ASN A 253 -12.65 -16.86 -23.92
C ASN A 253 -13.18 -15.87 -24.97
N THR A 254 -13.11 -14.56 -24.72
CA THR A 254 -13.53 -13.54 -25.69
C THR A 254 -12.57 -13.46 -26.87
N GLU A 255 -11.26 -13.55 -26.62
CA GLU A 255 -10.24 -13.65 -27.68
C GLU A 255 -10.54 -14.85 -28.59
N MET A 256 -10.77 -16.03 -27.98
CA MET A 256 -11.16 -17.23 -28.74
C MET A 256 -12.48 -17.06 -29.50
N ARG A 257 -13.47 -16.34 -28.94
CA ARG A 257 -14.74 -16.03 -29.62
C ARG A 257 -14.57 -15.03 -30.75
N GLU A 258 -13.71 -14.03 -30.62
CA GLU A 258 -13.42 -13.08 -31.70
C GLU A 258 -12.69 -13.76 -32.86
N GLU A 259 -11.72 -14.62 -32.57
CA GLU A 259 -11.09 -15.44 -33.62
C GLU A 259 -12.14 -16.28 -34.36
N LEU A 260 -13.06 -16.90 -33.62
CA LEU A 260 -14.18 -17.64 -34.23
C LEU A 260 -15.07 -16.73 -35.08
N ARG A 261 -15.40 -15.53 -34.59
CA ARG A 261 -16.23 -14.55 -35.34
C ARG A 261 -15.52 -14.04 -36.59
N ARG A 262 -14.20 -13.79 -36.55
CA ARG A 262 -13.41 -13.41 -37.74
C ARG A 262 -13.43 -14.53 -38.77
N HIS A 263 -13.36 -15.79 -38.33
CA HIS A 263 -13.54 -16.93 -39.22
C HIS A 263 -14.96 -16.99 -39.81
N GLU A 264 -16.00 -16.65 -39.05
CA GLU A 264 -17.40 -16.56 -39.55
C GLU A 264 -17.62 -15.40 -40.53
N GLU A 265 -17.13 -14.19 -40.23
CA GLU A 265 -17.23 -13.02 -41.13
C GLU A 265 -16.46 -13.23 -42.44
N LEU A 266 -15.31 -13.91 -42.37
CA LEU A 266 -14.57 -14.29 -43.57
C LEU A 266 -15.39 -15.25 -44.44
N MET A 267 -16.06 -16.22 -43.82
CA MET A 267 -17.00 -17.11 -44.51
C MET A 267 -18.16 -16.33 -45.15
N GLU A 268 -18.77 -15.38 -44.42
CA GLU A 268 -19.89 -14.58 -44.94
C GLU A 268 -19.46 -13.58 -46.04
N MET A 269 -18.26 -12.99 -45.95
CA MET A 269 -17.72 -12.16 -47.03
C MET A 269 -17.43 -12.97 -48.29
N MET A 270 -16.95 -14.21 -48.14
CA MET A 270 -16.78 -15.13 -49.26
C MET A 270 -18.15 -15.44 -49.90
N GLU A 271 -19.20 -15.57 -49.10
CA GLU A 271 -20.58 -15.75 -49.55
C GLU A 271 -21.17 -14.50 -50.25
N LYS A 272 -21.03 -13.30 -49.68
CA LYS A 272 -21.48 -12.05 -50.33
C LYS A 272 -20.73 -11.73 -51.61
N ARG A 273 -19.41 -12.00 -51.65
CA ARG A 273 -18.64 -11.87 -52.90
C ARG A 273 -19.14 -12.83 -53.95
N PHE A 274 -19.51 -14.04 -53.54
CA PHE A 274 -20.16 -15.01 -54.41
C PHE A 274 -21.48 -14.44 -54.97
N ASP A 275 -22.33 -13.82 -54.13
CA ASP A 275 -23.59 -13.20 -54.55
C ASP A 275 -23.44 -11.92 -55.40
N GLU A 276 -22.50 -11.02 -55.08
CA GLU A 276 -22.27 -9.78 -55.85
C GLU A 276 -21.74 -10.05 -57.25
N GLN A 277 -20.84 -11.03 -57.38
CA GLN A 277 -20.43 -11.55 -58.68
C GLN A 277 -21.67 -12.06 -59.43
N HIS A 278 -22.55 -12.78 -58.73
CA HIS A 278 -23.81 -13.26 -59.29
C HIS A 278 -24.77 -12.13 -59.74
N ALA A 279 -24.82 -11.01 -59.00
CA ALA A 279 -25.68 -9.86 -59.28
C ALA A 279 -25.13 -8.90 -60.36
N LYS A 280 -23.80 -8.72 -60.45
CA LYS A 280 -23.16 -7.97 -61.55
C LYS A 280 -23.45 -8.62 -62.90
N VAL A 281 -23.39 -9.96 -62.92
CA VAL A 281 -23.82 -10.76 -64.07
C VAL A 281 -25.30 -10.45 -64.42
N MET A 282 -26.19 -10.30 -63.43
CA MET A 282 -27.60 -9.93 -63.63
C MET A 282 -27.84 -8.47 -64.09
N LYS A 283 -27.05 -7.48 -63.65
CA LYS A 283 -27.24 -6.07 -64.06
C LYS A 283 -26.69 -5.76 -65.45
N ILE A 284 -25.57 -6.36 -65.83
CA ILE A 284 -25.09 -6.31 -67.21
C ILE A 284 -26.20 -6.81 -68.16
N HIS A 285 -26.93 -7.84 -67.73
CA HIS A 285 -28.08 -8.35 -68.46
C HIS A 285 -29.23 -7.33 -68.60
N SER A 286 -29.55 -6.54 -67.56
CA SER A 286 -30.65 -5.55 -67.59
C SER A 286 -30.29 -4.22 -68.28
N CYS A 287 -29.06 -3.71 -68.17
CA CYS A 287 -28.64 -2.48 -68.86
C CYS A 287 -28.60 -2.63 -70.39
N LEU A 288 -28.32 -3.85 -70.86
CA LEU A 288 -28.48 -4.18 -72.27
C LEU A 288 -29.93 -3.93 -72.72
N GLN A 289 -30.94 -4.32 -71.93
CA GLN A 289 -32.36 -4.14 -72.28
C GLN A 289 -32.86 -2.69 -72.30
N ASP A 290 -32.34 -1.78 -71.45
CA ASP A 290 -32.86 -0.40 -71.41
C ASP A 290 -32.15 0.54 -72.40
N ASN A 291 -30.89 0.25 -72.77
CA ASN A 291 -30.25 0.94 -73.88
C ASN A 291 -30.96 0.65 -75.21
N GLU A 292 -31.50 -0.56 -75.36
CA GLU A 292 -32.39 -0.89 -76.48
C GLU A 292 -33.62 0.03 -76.52
N LYS A 293 -34.28 0.31 -75.38
CA LYS A 293 -35.50 1.15 -75.32
C LYS A 293 -35.26 2.65 -75.51
N LYS A 294 -34.11 3.20 -75.10
CA LYS A 294 -33.83 4.65 -75.23
C LYS A 294 -33.53 5.06 -76.66
N ILE A 295 -32.94 4.15 -77.43
CA ILE A 295 -32.74 4.35 -78.86
C ILE A 295 -34.10 4.53 -79.54
N GLU A 296 -35.14 3.78 -79.14
CA GLU A 296 -36.49 3.93 -79.68
C GLU A 296 -37.16 5.29 -79.35
N LEU A 297 -36.85 5.91 -78.20
CA LEU A 297 -37.54 7.13 -77.76
C LEU A 297 -36.99 8.41 -78.41
N ILE A 298 -35.67 8.48 -78.61
CA ILE A 298 -35.00 9.61 -79.29
C ILE A 298 -35.47 9.74 -80.74
N GLU A 299 -35.79 8.62 -81.38
CA GLU A 299 -36.34 8.61 -82.74
C GLU A 299 -37.73 9.27 -82.83
N ASN A 300 -38.52 9.23 -81.74
CA ASN A 300 -39.88 9.79 -81.71
C ASN A 300 -39.93 11.30 -81.43
N GLU A 301 -39.06 11.85 -80.56
CA GLU A 301 -39.07 13.28 -80.23
C GLU A 301 -38.58 14.18 -81.38
N LYS A 302 -37.63 13.67 -82.18
CA LYS A 302 -37.15 14.35 -83.37
C LYS A 302 -38.28 14.68 -84.36
N LYS A 303 -39.29 13.81 -84.49
CA LYS A 303 -40.45 14.03 -85.38
C LYS A 303 -41.39 15.14 -84.91
N ASN A 304 -41.44 15.47 -83.62
CA ASN A 304 -42.45 16.38 -83.05
C ASN A 304 -42.00 17.85 -83.08
N LEU A 305 -40.71 18.12 -82.91
CA LEU A 305 -40.16 19.49 -82.88
C LEU A 305 -40.20 20.19 -84.26
N GLU A 306 -40.09 19.44 -85.35
CA GLU A 306 -40.18 19.98 -86.71
C GLU A 306 -41.60 20.51 -87.03
N GLY A 307 -42.65 20.04 -86.35
CA GLY A 307 -44.04 20.46 -86.57
C GLY A 307 -44.46 21.78 -85.91
N GLN A 308 -43.77 22.25 -84.86
CA GLN A 308 -44.18 23.43 -84.08
C GLN A 308 -43.69 24.77 -84.65
N LEU A 309 -42.54 24.79 -85.35
CA LEU A 309 -41.94 26.02 -85.91
C LEU A 309 -42.79 26.71 -87.00
N CYS A 310 -43.65 25.98 -87.70
CA CYS A 310 -44.45 26.52 -88.81
C CYS A 310 -45.60 27.43 -88.34
N LYS A 311 -46.17 27.19 -87.15
CA LYS A 311 -47.38 27.88 -86.67
C LYS A 311 -47.14 29.32 -86.16
N VAL A 312 -45.94 29.62 -85.67
CA VAL A 312 -45.62 30.92 -85.04
C VAL A 312 -45.44 32.06 -86.07
N ARG A 313 -45.09 31.75 -87.31
CA ARG A 313 -44.81 32.76 -88.34
C ARG A 313 -46.06 33.56 -88.77
N ASN A 314 -47.24 32.93 -88.81
CA ASN A 314 -48.48 33.54 -89.31
C ASN A 314 -49.14 34.55 -88.36
N CYS A 315 -48.85 34.54 -87.06
CA CYS A 315 -49.51 35.44 -86.09
C CYS A 315 -48.93 36.87 -86.05
N LYS A 316 -47.73 37.12 -86.59
CA LYS A 316 -47.03 38.40 -86.40
C LYS A 316 -47.50 39.53 -87.32
N GLU A 317 -48.01 39.24 -88.51
CA GLU A 317 -48.38 40.25 -89.51
C GLU A 317 -49.72 40.96 -89.21
N SER A 318 -50.64 40.31 -88.48
CA SER A 318 -51.97 40.87 -88.16
C SER A 318 -51.92 42.12 -87.25
N CYS A 319 -50.84 42.34 -86.50
CA CYS A 319 -50.79 43.37 -85.46
C CYS A 319 -50.36 44.77 -85.93
N ILE A 320 -49.74 44.90 -87.12
CA ILE A 320 -49.23 46.20 -87.63
C ILE A 320 -50.37 47.10 -88.16
N CYS A 321 -51.49 46.51 -88.61
CA CYS A 321 -52.59 47.22 -89.25
C CYS A 321 -53.39 48.17 -88.34
N LYS A 322 -53.30 48.05 -87.00
CA LYS A 322 -54.12 48.84 -86.06
C LYS A 322 -53.52 50.18 -85.63
N LEU A 323 -52.21 50.40 -85.80
CA LEU A 323 -51.50 51.58 -85.26
C LEU A 323 -51.47 52.80 -86.21
N ASN A 324 -51.74 52.62 -87.50
CA ASN A 324 -51.63 53.72 -88.48
C ASN A 324 -52.91 54.56 -88.63
N CYS A 325 -54.09 54.06 -88.25
CA CYS A 325 -55.36 54.79 -88.40
C CYS A 325 -55.51 56.01 -87.47
N GLU A 326 -54.86 56.04 -86.30
CA GLU A 326 -55.01 57.13 -85.33
C GLU A 326 -54.15 58.38 -85.66
N ARG A 327 -53.15 58.26 -86.55
CA ARG A 327 -52.19 59.34 -86.83
C ARG A 327 -52.61 60.33 -87.92
N GLU A 328 -53.48 59.96 -88.85
CA GLU A 328 -53.88 60.86 -89.96
C GLU A 328 -54.96 61.89 -89.58
N TYR A 329 -55.78 61.62 -88.55
CA TYR A 329 -56.90 62.50 -88.17
C TYR A 329 -56.45 63.83 -87.55
N GLU A 330 -55.28 63.87 -86.91
CA GLU A 330 -54.74 65.09 -86.26
C GLU A 330 -54.05 66.07 -87.23
N LEU A 331 -53.62 65.61 -88.41
CA LEU A 331 -52.82 66.41 -89.35
C LEU A 331 -53.65 67.31 -90.27
N ARG A 332 -54.89 66.95 -90.65
CA ARG A 332 -55.71 67.79 -91.54
C ARG A 332 -56.23 69.07 -90.86
N ARG A 333 -56.50 69.04 -89.55
CA ARG A 333 -57.00 70.20 -88.79
C ARG A 333 -56.03 71.39 -88.75
N LYS A 334 -54.76 71.18 -89.12
CA LYS A 334 -53.75 72.26 -89.21
C LYS A 334 -53.76 72.97 -90.57
N VAL A 335 -54.12 72.28 -91.65
CA VAL A 335 -54.04 72.84 -93.02
C VAL A 335 -55.18 73.82 -93.32
N GLU A 336 -56.36 73.62 -92.71
CA GLU A 336 -57.51 74.53 -92.89
C GLU A 336 -57.27 75.94 -92.32
N ASN A 337 -56.44 76.09 -91.28
CA ASN A 337 -56.16 77.39 -90.67
C ASN A 337 -55.18 78.26 -91.48
N ASP A 338 -54.30 77.66 -92.29
CA ASP A 338 -53.29 78.42 -93.04
C ASP A 338 -53.85 79.04 -94.34
N LEU A 339 -54.93 78.49 -94.90
CA LEU A 339 -55.53 78.97 -96.14
C LEU A 339 -56.38 80.24 -95.97
N GLU A 340 -57.04 80.44 -94.82
CA GLU A 340 -57.77 81.68 -94.50
C GLU A 340 -56.85 82.92 -94.42
N ILE A 341 -55.57 82.73 -94.12
CA ILE A 341 -54.58 83.83 -94.08
C ILE A 341 -54.20 84.28 -95.50
N TYR A 342 -54.19 83.35 -96.47
CA TYR A 342 -53.81 83.65 -97.85
C TYR A 342 -54.90 84.43 -98.61
N GLU A 343 -56.16 84.27 -98.24
CA GLU A 343 -57.29 84.98 -98.87
C GLU A 343 -57.35 86.47 -98.55
N ARG A 344 -56.68 86.96 -97.49
CA ARG A 344 -56.67 88.39 -97.15
C ARG A 344 -55.66 89.21 -97.95
N THR A 345 -54.48 88.67 -98.23
CA THR A 345 -53.40 89.41 -98.93
C THR A 345 -53.64 89.56 -100.42
N LYS A 346 -54.33 88.60 -101.06
CA LYS A 346 -54.63 88.67 -102.49
C LYS A 346 -55.58 89.82 -102.85
N LYS A 347 -56.60 90.08 -102.04
CA LYS A 347 -57.59 91.14 -102.27
C LYS A 347 -57.00 92.55 -102.17
N GLU A 348 -55.89 92.74 -101.45
CA GLU A 348 -55.20 94.04 -101.37
C GLU A 348 -54.34 94.34 -102.61
N MET A 349 -53.88 93.31 -103.35
CA MET A 349 -53.00 93.53 -104.50
C MET A 349 -53.74 93.89 -105.80
N GLU A 350 -54.95 93.37 -106.04
CA GLU A 350 -55.63 93.61 -107.32
C GLU A 350 -56.29 95.00 -107.38
N LEU A 351 -56.71 95.56 -106.24
CA LEU A 351 -57.19 96.96 -106.15
C LEU A 351 -56.10 97.99 -106.55
N LYS A 352 -54.82 97.61 -106.46
CA LYS A 352 -53.69 98.45 -106.94
C LYS A 352 -53.49 98.41 -108.45
N LEU A 353 -53.90 97.34 -109.13
CA LEU A 353 -53.75 97.21 -110.59
C LEU A 353 -54.80 98.02 -111.36
N GLU A 354 -56.00 98.21 -110.80
CA GLU A 354 -57.06 99.04 -111.41
C GLU A 354 -56.74 100.54 -111.42
N LEU A 355 -55.85 101.01 -110.54
CA LEU A 355 -55.44 102.42 -110.49
C LEU A 355 -54.32 102.75 -111.49
N MET A 356 -53.42 101.79 -111.77
CA MET A 356 -52.27 101.98 -112.66
C MET A 356 -52.62 102.07 -114.14
N HIS A 357 -53.75 101.49 -114.57
CA HIS A 357 -54.13 101.51 -115.99
C HIS A 357 -54.92 102.76 -116.41
N LYS A 358 -55.48 103.51 -115.46
CA LYS A 358 -56.13 104.80 -115.72
C LYS A 358 -55.15 105.97 -115.89
N GLU A 359 -53.89 105.82 -115.46
CA GLU A 359 -52.86 106.86 -115.60
C GLU A 359 -52.07 106.76 -116.92
N ARG A 360 -52.30 105.72 -117.75
CA ARG A 360 -51.60 105.55 -119.04
C ARG A 360 -52.37 106.06 -120.27
N ASP A 361 -53.57 106.61 -120.08
CA ASP A 361 -54.31 107.28 -121.17
C ASP A 361 -53.75 108.67 -121.54
N GLU A 362 -52.86 109.29 -120.75
CA GLU A 362 -52.61 110.74 -120.87
C GLU A 362 -51.15 111.14 -121.17
N GLU A 363 -50.25 110.16 -121.15
CA GLU A 363 -48.86 110.12 -121.66
C GLU A 363 -48.73 110.24 -123.18
N SER A 364 -49.21 111.35 -123.75
CA SER A 364 -48.40 112.25 -124.56
C SER A 364 -47.23 111.59 -125.31
N ASN A 365 -47.26 111.59 -126.63
CA ASN A 365 -47.00 112.82 -127.41
C ASN A 365 -45.73 113.50 -126.90
N ILE A 366 -44.84 113.91 -127.81
CA ILE A 366 -43.55 114.57 -127.49
C ILE A 366 -42.57 113.47 -127.07
N THR A 367 -41.73 112.91 -127.92
CA THR A 367 -40.78 113.49 -128.88
C THR A 367 -40.05 112.26 -129.42
N GLN A 368 -39.78 112.13 -130.72
CA GLN A 368 -38.55 112.65 -131.32
C GLN A 368 -37.32 112.30 -130.46
N GLU A 369 -36.23 111.75 -130.95
CA GLU A 369 -35.68 111.64 -132.28
C GLU A 369 -34.26 111.09 -132.01
N TYR A 370 -33.66 110.50 -133.04
CA TYR A 370 -32.21 110.46 -133.27
C TYR A 370 -31.28 109.97 -132.14
N ALA A 371 -30.70 108.79 -132.36
CA ALA A 371 -29.31 108.68 -132.83
C ALA A 371 -29.06 107.29 -133.44
#